data_AF-A0A3Q8ZJX0-F1
#
_entry.id   AF-A0A3Q8ZJX0-F1
#
_cell.length_a   1.000
_cell.length_b   1.000
_cell.length_c   1.000
_cell.angle_alpha   90.00
_cell.angle_beta   90.00
_cell.angle_gamma   90.00
#
_symmetry.space_group_name_H-M   'P 1'
#
loop_
_entity.id
_entity.type
_entity.pdbx_description
1 polymer ?
#
loop_
_entity_poly.entity_id
_entity_poly.type
_entity_poly.pdbx_seq_one_letter_code
_entity_poly.pdbx_strand_id
1 'polypeptide(L)' 'MITGEQQRAFDDWRELATRAAETKALADAVASGKAFVKFHYLFIEVDFRPTATASKSKDAA' A
#
# COMPACT_ATOMS: atom_id res chain seq x y z
N MET A 1 2.10 -13.66 5.29
CA MET A 1 3.48 -13.76 4.75
C MET A 1 3.65 -12.58 3.82
N ILE A 2 4.66 -11.73 4.01
CA ILE A 2 4.85 -10.54 3.19
C ILE A 2 5.30 -10.96 1.78
N THR A 3 4.64 -10.45 0.74
CA THR A 3 5.03 -10.69 -0.65
C THR A 3 6.28 -9.89 -1.03
N GLY A 4 6.99 -10.32 -2.08
CA GLY A 4 8.13 -9.55 -2.59
C GLY A 4 7.75 -8.16 -3.12
N GLU A 5 6.49 -7.95 -3.52
CA GLU A 5 5.99 -6.62 -3.91
C GLU A 5 5.75 -5.72 -2.69
N GLN A 6 5.13 -6.28 -1.65
CA GLN A 6 4.95 -5.59 -0.37
C GLN A 6 6.30 -5.16 0.21
N GLN A 7 7.29 -6.06 0.26
CA GLN A 7 8.63 -5.72 0.77
C GLN A 7 9.27 -4.56 -0.01
N ARG A 8 9.22 -4.59 -1.35
CA ARG A 8 9.75 -3.50 -2.19
C ARG A 8 9.04 -2.18 -1.94
N ALA A 9 7.71 -2.18 -1.84
CA ALA A 9 6.95 -0.96 -1.58
C ALA A 9 7.26 -0.36 -0.21
N PHE A 10 7.51 -1.19 0.80
CA PHE A 10 7.96 -0.75 2.12
C PHE A 10 9.36 -0.12 2.06
N ASP A 11 10.32 -0.79 1.40
CA ASP A 11 11.69 -0.30 1.28
C ASP A 11 11.75 1.04 0.52
N ASP A 12 11.02 1.15 -0.59
CA ASP A 12 10.91 2.38 -1.39
C ASP A 12 10.35 3.55 -0.55
N TRP A 13 9.26 3.30 0.20
CA TRP A 13 8.68 4.32 1.07
C TRP A 13 9.66 4.76 2.16
N ARG A 14 10.33 3.80 2.80
CA ARG A 14 11.29 4.07 3.87
C ARG A 14 12.44 4.95 3.39
N GLU A 15 13.02 4.62 2.23
CA GLU A 15 14.12 5.41 1.65
C GLU A 15 13.69 6.86 1.38
N LEU A 16 12.53 7.04 0.73
CA LEU A 16 12.01 8.37 0.42
C LEU A 16 11.61 9.14 1.68
N ALA A 17 11.09 8.48 2.71
CA ALA A 17 10.76 9.08 4.00
C ALA A 17 12.02 9.57 4.73
N THR A 18 13.09 8.76 4.74
CA THR A 18 14.38 9.16 5.30
C THR A 18 14.92 10.39 4.57
N ARG A 19 14.93 10.36 3.23
CA ARG A 19 15.38 11.50 2.42
C ARG A 19 14.55 12.76 2.69
N ALA A 20 13.22 12.65 2.74
CA ALA A 20 12.35 13.78 3.05
C ALA A 20 12.63 14.34 4.46
N ALA A 21 12.95 13.47 5.43
CA ALA A 21 13.32 13.88 6.78
C ALA A 21 14.67 14.60 6.82
N GLU A 22 15.63 14.23 5.98
CA GLU A 22 16.94 14.86 5.88
C GLU A 22 16.91 16.20 5.14
N THR A 23 16.30 16.23 3.95
CA THR A 23 16.35 17.39 3.05
C THR A 23 15.32 18.46 3.40
N LYS A 24 14.22 18.08 4.04
CA LYS A 24 13.03 18.91 4.27
C LYS A 24 12.46 19.55 2.98
N ALA A 25 12.83 19.01 1.81
CA ALA A 25 12.37 19.51 0.54
C ALA A 25 10.93 19.07 0.29
N LEU A 26 10.07 19.99 -0.16
CA LEU A 26 8.67 19.68 -0.48
C LEU A 26 8.56 18.56 -1.52
N ALA A 27 9.45 18.54 -2.52
CA ALA A 27 9.48 17.52 -3.55
C ALA A 27 9.73 16.11 -2.96
N ASP A 28 10.66 16.00 -2.01
CA ASP A 28 10.97 14.73 -1.36
C ASP A 28 9.83 14.29 -0.42
N ALA A 29 9.18 15.24 0.27
CA ALA A 29 7.99 14.96 1.07
C ALA A 29 6.81 14.44 0.21
N VAL A 30 6.58 15.04 -0.96
CA VAL A 30 5.56 14.56 -1.91
C VAL A 30 5.92 13.17 -2.46
N ALA A 31 7.19 12.94 -2.78
CA ALA A 31 7.65 11.62 -3.25
C ALA A 31 7.44 10.54 -2.18
N SER A 32 7.81 10.81 -0.93
CA SER A 32 7.57 9.92 0.20
C SER A 32 6.08 9.64 0.41
N GLY A 33 5.23 10.68 0.36
CA GLY A 33 3.77 10.52 0.50
C GLY A 33 3.17 9.62 -0.59
N LYS A 34 3.63 9.74 -1.84
CA LYS A 34 3.19 8.87 -2.94
C LYS A 34 3.61 7.41 -2.73
N ALA A 35 4.84 7.18 -2.26
CA ALA A 35 5.32 5.84 -1.95
C ALA A 35 4.57 5.22 -0.77
N PHE A 36 4.24 6.03 0.25
CA PHE A 36 3.43 5.60 1.39
C PHE A 36 2.06 5.06 0.94
N VAL A 37 1.36 5.76 0.04
CA VAL A 37 0.05 5.31 -0.45
C VAL A 37 0.14 3.94 -1.12
N LYS A 38 1.18 3.69 -1.93
CA LYS A 38 1.41 2.39 -2.56
C LYS A 38 1.65 1.29 -1.52
N PHE A 39 2.52 1.55 -0.54
CA PHE A 39 2.78 0.66 0.58
C PHE A 39 1.49 0.36 1.37
N HIS A 40 0.73 1.40 1.73
CA HIS A 40 -0.51 1.28 2.49
C HIS A 40 -1.56 0.43 1.76
N TYR A 41 -1.74 0.66 0.46
CA TYR A 41 -2.66 -0.15 -0.35
C TYR A 41 -2.29 -1.63 -0.32
N LEU A 42 -1.01 -1.96 -0.53
CA LEU A 42 -0.53 -3.33 -0.60
C LEU A 42 -0.59 -4.07 0.75
N PHE A 43 -0.48 -3.37 1.88
CA PHE A 43 -0.49 -4.00 3.21
C PHE A 43 -1.82 -3.93 3.94
N ILE A 44 -2.59 -2.85 3.78
CA ILE A 44 -3.83 -2.64 4.53
C ILE A 44 -5.03 -3.00 3.66
N GLU A 45 -5.11 -2.50 2.43
CA GLU A 45 -6.31 -2.72 1.61
C GLU A 45 -6.37 -4.12 0.99
N VAL A 46 -5.23 -4.71 0.62
CA VAL A 46 -5.19 -6.09 0.09
C VAL A 46 -5.56 -7.11 1.16
N ASP A 47 -5.02 -6.98 2.36
CA ASP A 47 -5.26 -7.93 3.45
C ASP A 47 -6.64 -7.74 4.09
N PHE A 48 -7.22 -6.53 4.00
CA PHE A 48 -8.51 -6.21 4.62
C PHE A 48 -9.69 -6.16 3.65
N ARG A 49 -9.48 -6.29 2.33
CA ARG A 49 -10.60 -6.43 1.39
C ARG A 49 -11.37 -7.69 1.79
N PRO A 50 -12.60 -7.59 2.32
CA PRO A 50 -13.45 -8.75 2.43
C PRO A 50 -13.60 -9.21 0.98
N THR A 51 -13.06 -10.37 0.63
CA THR A 51 -13.51 -11.07 -0.56
C THR A 51 -15.02 -11.08 -0.44
N ALA A 52 -15.70 -10.28 -1.24
CA ALA A 52 -17.13 -10.36 -1.41
C ALA A 52 -17.36 -11.80 -1.85
N THR A 53 -17.63 -12.66 -0.87
CA THR A 53 -18.11 -14.01 -1.08
C THR A 53 -19.30 -13.82 -1.96
N ALA A 54 -19.13 -14.24 -3.20
CA ALA A 54 -20.13 -14.20 -4.23
C ALA A 54 -21.39 -14.87 -3.66
N SER A 55 -22.33 -14.07 -3.16
CA SER A 55 -23.71 -14.50 -3.01
C SER A 55 -24.29 -14.57 -4.41
N LYS A 56 -23.91 -15.61 -5.17
CA LYS A 56 -24.82 -16.19 -6.12
C LYS A 56 -25.88 -16.91 -5.28
N SER A 57 -26.90 -16.16 -4.83
CA SER A 57 -28.19 -16.79 -4.57
C SER A 57 -28.63 -17.39 -5.90
N LYS A 58 -28.44 -18.70 -6.00
CA LYS A 58 -28.99 -19.51 -7.06
C LYS A 58 -30.49 -19.52 -6.85
N ASP A 59 -31.22 -18.94 -7.79
CA ASP A 59 -32.65 -19.15 -7.94
C ASP A 59 -32.95 -20.65 -7.88
N ALA A 60 -33.75 -21.04 -6.89
CA ALA A 60 -34.41 -22.33 -6.81
C ALA A 60 -35.81 -22.06 -6.27
N ALA A 61 -36.70 -21.66 -7.19
CA ALA A 61 -38.14 -21.74 -7.06
C ALA A 61 -38.64 -22.68 -8.16
#